data_AF-A0A445HWH9-F1
#
_entry.id   AF-A0A445HWH9-F1
#
_cell.length_a   1.000
_cell.length_b   1.000
_cell.length_c   1.000
_cell.angle_alpha   90.00
_cell.angle_beta   90.00
_cell.angle_gamma   90.00
#
_symmetry.space_group_name_H-M   'P 1'
#
loop_
_entity.id
_entity.type
_entity.pdbx_description
1 polymer ?
#
loop_
_entity_poly.entity_id
_entity_poly.type
_entity_poly.pdbx_seq_one_letter_code
_entity_poly.pdbx_strand_id
1 'polypeptide(L)'
;MNLPIIDLSSPDPLSTAISIRQACIEYGFFYLVNHGVENDLVKAFDESKRFFSLPPGEKMKLARKEFRGYTPQDPTLGLHGDSKESYYIGPMADSASVKLNQWPSEELLENWRPSIEAIYWKLFYCCFCLPQ
;
A
#
# COMPACT_ATOMS: atom_id res chain seq x y z
N MET A 1 -9.67 7.26 -23.09
CA MET A 1 -10.31 7.76 -21.86
C MET A 1 -9.28 8.63 -21.16
N ASN A 2 -9.58 9.90 -20.93
CA ASN A 2 -8.66 10.82 -20.24
C ASN A 2 -9.13 10.95 -18.79
N LEU A 3 -8.29 10.59 -17.83
CA LEU A 3 -8.65 10.61 -16.42
C LEU A 3 -8.25 11.95 -15.80
N PRO A 4 -9.02 12.46 -14.81
CA PRO A 4 -8.63 13.66 -14.09
C PRO A 4 -7.26 13.49 -13.42
N ILE A 5 -6.41 14.50 -13.56
CA ILE A 5 -5.16 14.64 -12.80
C ILE A 5 -5.37 15.79 -11.82
N ILE A 6 -5.21 15.51 -10.52
CA ILE A 6 -5.46 16.45 -9.44
C ILE A 6 -4.15 16.75 -8.72
N ASP A 7 -3.84 18.03 -8.55
CA ASP A 7 -2.61 18.51 -7.92
C ASP A 7 -2.85 18.84 -6.44
N LEU A 8 -2.22 18.08 -5.53
CA LEU A 8 -2.32 18.33 -4.09
C LEU A 8 -1.48 19.52 -3.60
N SER A 9 -0.58 20.05 -4.42
CA SER A 9 0.20 21.24 -4.09
C SER A 9 -0.55 22.56 -4.38
N SER A 10 -1.77 22.48 -4.92
CA SER A 10 -2.64 23.63 -5.15
C SER A 10 -2.86 24.42 -3.84
N PRO A 11 -2.69 25.76 -3.85
CA PRO A 11 -2.91 26.60 -2.68
C PRO A 11 -4.40 26.79 -2.34
N ASP A 12 -5.32 26.24 -3.14
CA ASP A 12 -6.77 26.25 -2.89
C ASP A 12 -7.28 24.83 -2.56
N PRO A 13 -7.32 24.46 -1.26
CA PRO A 13 -7.80 23.15 -0.83
C PRO A 13 -9.26 22.87 -1.18
N LEU A 14 -10.11 23.91 -1.23
CA LEU A 14 -11.54 23.74 -1.52
C LEU A 14 -11.77 23.34 -2.97
N SER A 15 -11.12 24.03 -3.91
CA SER A 15 -11.18 23.64 -5.32
C SER A 15 -10.61 22.24 -5.57
N THR A 16 -9.53 21.89 -4.87
CA THR A 16 -8.95 20.53 -4.92
C THR A 16 -9.95 19.47 -4.42
N ALA A 17 -10.62 19.71 -3.29
CA ALA A 17 -11.65 18.81 -2.76
C ALA A 17 -12.85 18.65 -3.72
N ILE A 18 -13.33 19.74 -4.30
CA ILE A 18 -14.40 19.73 -5.31
C ILE A 18 -13.99 18.88 -6.51
N SER A 19 -12.75 19.04 -6.99
CA SER A 19 -12.22 18.29 -8.13
C SER A 19 -12.14 16.78 -7.83
N ILE A 20 -11.70 16.41 -6.62
CA ILE A 20 -11.65 15.02 -6.17
C ILE A 20 -13.05 14.42 -6.12
N ARG A 21 -14.00 15.14 -5.50
CA ARG A 21 -15.39 14.70 -5.43
C ARG A 21 -15.99 14.50 -6.82
N GLN A 22 -15.77 15.44 -7.73
CA GLN A 22 -16.29 15.35 -9.09
C GLN A 22 -15.67 14.16 -9.85
N ALA A 23 -14.37 13.94 -9.71
CA ALA A 23 -13.69 12.80 -10.32
C ALA A 23 -14.22 11.45 -9.79
N CYS A 24 -14.47 11.35 -8.48
CA CYS A 24 -15.09 10.18 -7.87
C CYS A 24 -16.51 9.92 -8.40
N ILE A 25 -17.32 10.97 -8.62
CA ILE A 25 -18.70 10.82 -9.12
C ILE A 25 -18.74 10.46 -10.60
N GLU A 26 -17.92 11.12 -11.42
CA GLU A 26 -17.96 10.95 -12.88
C GLU A 26 -17.19 9.72 -13.37
N TYR A 27 -16.02 9.45 -12.79
CA TYR A 27 -15.08 8.43 -13.27
C TYR A 27 -14.91 7.27 -12.29
N GLY A 28 -15.11 7.51 -10.99
CA GLY A 28 -14.82 6.57 -9.92
C GLY A 28 -13.34 6.47 -9.53
N PHE A 29 -12.44 7.14 -10.26
CA PHE A 29 -11.00 7.18 -10.00
C PHE A 29 -10.32 8.37 -10.69
N PHE A 30 -9.12 8.73 -10.22
CA PHE A 30 -8.32 9.85 -10.71
C PHE A 30 -6.83 9.61 -10.43
N TYR A 31 -5.97 10.40 -11.08
CA TYR A 31 -4.56 10.49 -10.72
C TYR A 31 -4.33 11.65 -9.76
N LEU A 32 -3.51 11.42 -8.75
CA LEU A 32 -3.08 12.42 -7.79
C LEU A 32 -1.60 12.71 -8.02
N VAL A 33 -1.21 13.98 -8.11
CA VAL A 33 0.19 14.40 -8.28
C VAL A 33 0.60 15.35 -7.16
N ASN A 34 1.91 15.52 -6.98
CA ASN A 34 2.51 16.38 -5.95
C ASN A 34 2.06 16.05 -4.51
N HIS A 35 1.71 14.79 -4.25
CA HIS A 35 1.31 14.26 -2.93
C HIS A 35 2.50 14.01 -1.99
N GLY A 36 3.74 14.07 -2.49
CA GLY A 36 4.97 13.94 -1.69
C GLY A 36 5.28 12.54 -1.16
N VAL A 37 4.67 11.49 -1.72
CA VAL A 37 4.87 10.07 -1.29
C VAL A 37 5.86 9.29 -2.16
N GLU A 38 6.34 9.88 -3.25
CA GLU A 38 7.12 9.20 -4.30
C GLU A 38 8.36 8.47 -3.77
N ASN A 39 9.17 9.14 -2.94
CA ASN A 39 10.41 8.56 -2.41
C ASN A 39 10.16 7.34 -1.50
N ASP A 40 9.15 7.40 -0.64
CA ASP A 40 8.80 6.31 0.27
C ASP A 40 8.18 5.13 -0.50
N LEU A 41 7.41 5.44 -1.54
CA LEU A 41 6.81 4.46 -2.45
C LEU A 41 7.90 3.64 -3.16
N VAL A 42 8.89 4.29 -3.77
CA VAL A 42 9.98 3.61 -4.48
C VAL A 42 10.72 2.64 -3.56
N LYS A 43 11.09 3.10 -2.35
CA LYS A 43 11.76 2.25 -1.35
C LYS A 43 10.91 1.05 -0.93
N ALA A 44 9.62 1.29 -0.65
CA ALA A 44 8.70 0.21 -0.28
C ALA A 44 8.53 -0.82 -1.40
N PHE A 45 8.49 -0.40 -2.67
CA PHE A 45 8.44 -1.31 -3.81
C PHE A 45 9.71 -2.13 -3.96
N ASP A 46 10.89 -1.52 -3.82
CA ASP A 46 12.16 -2.24 -3.95
C ASP A 46 12.35 -3.25 -2.83
N GLU A 47 12.03 -2.90 -1.59
CA GLU A 47 12.03 -3.85 -0.48
C GLU A 47 10.97 -4.94 -0.67
N SER A 48 9.78 -4.61 -1.19
CA SER A 48 8.76 -5.61 -1.52
C SER A 48 9.24 -6.60 -2.58
N LYS A 49 9.94 -6.14 -3.63
CA LYS A 49 10.55 -7.04 -4.63
C LYS A 49 11.55 -7.99 -3.97
N ARG A 50 12.38 -7.50 -3.04
CA ARG A 50 13.33 -8.34 -2.28
C ARG A 50 12.60 -9.40 -1.46
N PHE A 51 11.52 -9.03 -0.78
CA PHE A 51 10.67 -9.99 -0.05
C PHE A 51 10.08 -11.06 -0.97
N PHE A 52 9.45 -10.67 -2.07
CA PHE A 52 8.79 -11.61 -2.97
C PHE A 52 9.77 -12.52 -3.73
N SER A 53 11.04 -12.10 -3.86
CA SER A 53 12.13 -12.90 -4.40
C SER A 53 12.69 -13.96 -3.42
N LEU A 54 12.27 -13.94 -2.15
CA LEU A 54 12.69 -14.96 -1.17
C LEU A 54 12.18 -16.35 -1.55
N PRO A 55 12.88 -17.43 -1.11
CA PRO A 55 12.39 -18.79 -1.27
C PRO A 55 10.98 -18.96 -0.68
N PRO A 56 10.11 -19.79 -1.30
CA PRO A 56 8.73 -19.97 -0.82
C PRO A 56 8.64 -20.35 0.66
N GLY A 57 9.58 -21.17 1.16
CA GLY A 57 9.63 -21.56 2.57
C GLY A 57 9.82 -20.38 3.53
N GLU A 58 10.63 -19.38 3.15
CA GLU A 58 10.85 -18.17 3.96
C GLU A 58 9.59 -17.29 3.98
N LYS A 59 8.93 -17.10 2.82
CA LYS A 59 7.68 -16.35 2.74
C LYS A 59 6.55 -17.02 3.53
N MET A 60 6.49 -18.36 3.50
CA MET A 60 5.47 -19.15 4.21
C MET A 60 5.62 -19.13 5.74
N LYS A 61 6.78 -18.75 6.30
CA LYS A 61 6.91 -18.48 7.75
C LYS A 61 5.97 -17.36 8.22
N LEU A 62 5.60 -16.46 7.29
CA LEU A 62 4.71 -15.33 7.53
C LEU A 62 3.31 -15.56 6.91
N ALA A 63 2.90 -16.82 6.74
CA ALA A 63 1.60 -17.17 6.17
C ALA A 63 0.44 -16.41 6.84
N ARG A 64 -0.57 -16.07 6.03
CA ARG A 64 -1.67 -15.19 6.45
C ARG A 64 -2.42 -15.74 7.67
N LYS A 65 -2.45 -14.95 8.75
CA LYS A 65 -3.17 -15.21 10.01
C LYS A 65 -3.85 -13.93 10.46
N GLU A 66 -5.07 -14.00 10.99
CA GLU A 66 -5.84 -12.80 11.40
C GLU A 66 -5.88 -11.71 10.31
N PHE A 67 -6.00 -12.14 9.05
CA PHE A 67 -5.95 -11.28 7.87
C PHE A 67 -4.65 -10.48 7.65
N ARG A 68 -3.53 -10.87 8.26
CA ARG A 68 -2.19 -10.27 8.10
C ARG A 68 -1.17 -11.27 7.59
N GLY A 69 -0.17 -10.82 6.85
CA GLY A 69 0.92 -11.66 6.34
C GLY A 69 0.74 -12.12 4.90
N TYR A 70 1.53 -13.11 4.52
CA TYR A 70 1.73 -13.60 3.16
C TYR A 70 0.65 -14.59 2.70
N THR A 71 0.16 -14.41 1.48
CA THR A 71 -0.69 -15.37 0.74
C THR A 71 0.06 -15.79 -0.52
N PRO A 72 0.36 -17.09 -0.70
CA PRO A 72 1.01 -17.57 -1.90
C PRO A 72 0.06 -17.49 -3.10
N GLN A 73 0.64 -17.56 -4.29
CA GLN A 73 -0.13 -17.82 -5.48
C GLN A 73 -0.86 -19.17 -5.35
N ASP A 74 -2.15 -19.20 -5.68
CA ASP A 74 -2.94 -20.43 -5.69
C ASP A 74 -2.66 -21.21 -6.99
N PRO A 75 -2.00 -22.37 -6.92
CA PRO A 75 -1.67 -23.16 -8.11
C PRO A 75 -2.91 -23.83 -8.73
N THR A 76 -4.03 -23.92 -8.00
CA THR A 76 -5.24 -24.62 -8.44
C THR A 76 -6.14 -23.77 -9.33
N LEU A 77 -5.95 -22.45 -9.30
CA LEU A 77 -6.75 -21.50 -10.06
C LEU A 77 -6.42 -21.43 -11.57
N GLY A 78 -5.35 -22.11 -12.01
CA GLY A 78 -4.96 -22.18 -13.42
C GLY A 78 -4.83 -20.80 -14.08
N LEU A 79 -5.16 -20.72 -15.37
CA LEU A 79 -5.15 -19.47 -16.16
C LEU A 79 -6.36 -18.56 -15.90
N HIS A 80 -7.33 -19.00 -15.10
CA HIS A 80 -8.61 -18.31 -14.91
C HIS A 80 -8.76 -17.59 -13.58
N GLY A 81 -7.88 -17.85 -12.62
CA GLY A 81 -7.84 -17.08 -11.38
C GLY A 81 -6.70 -16.09 -11.31
N ASP A 82 -6.67 -15.40 -10.18
CA ASP A 82 -5.76 -14.30 -9.94
C ASP A 82 -4.35 -14.82 -9.65
N SER A 83 -3.51 -14.84 -10.67
CA SER A 83 -2.11 -15.27 -10.62
C SER A 83 -1.26 -14.23 -9.88
N LYS A 84 -1.47 -14.11 -8.56
CA LYS A 84 -0.73 -13.21 -7.69
C LYS A 84 -0.36 -13.88 -6.37
N GLU A 85 0.74 -13.43 -5.80
CA GLU A 85 0.99 -13.54 -4.37
C GLU A 85 0.71 -12.18 -3.72
N SER A 86 0.52 -12.15 -2.40
CA SER A 86 0.14 -10.92 -1.70
C SER A 86 0.66 -10.91 -0.27
N TYR A 87 0.91 -9.73 0.28
CA TYR A 87 1.22 -9.54 1.69
C TYR A 87 0.28 -8.48 2.29
N TYR A 88 -0.33 -8.79 3.42
CA TYR A 88 -1.32 -7.93 4.06
C TYR A 88 -0.77 -7.31 5.35
N ILE A 89 -0.74 -5.99 5.39
CA ILE A 89 -0.45 -5.18 6.58
C ILE A 89 -1.72 -4.43 6.93
N GLY A 90 -2.11 -4.46 8.20
CA GLY A 90 -3.26 -3.70 8.68
C GLY A 90 -2.88 -2.44 9.42
N PRO A 91 -3.88 -1.78 10.04
CA PRO A 91 -3.71 -0.49 10.66
C PRO A 91 -2.60 -0.49 11.71
N MET A 92 -1.75 0.54 11.67
CA MET A 92 -0.66 0.75 12.65
C MET A 92 -1.04 1.76 13.74
N ALA A 93 -2.12 2.51 13.55
CA ALA A 93 -2.61 3.48 14.53
C ALA A 93 -3.37 2.83 15.71
N ASP A 94 -3.83 1.59 15.54
CA ASP A 94 -4.55 0.85 16.58
C ASP A 94 -3.65 -0.17 17.27
N SER A 95 -3.55 -0.07 18.59
CA SER A 95 -2.64 -0.87 19.41
C SER A 95 -2.99 -2.36 19.46
N ALA A 96 -4.25 -2.73 19.23
CA ALA A 96 -4.66 -4.13 19.10
C ALA A 96 -4.28 -4.68 17.72
N SER A 97 -4.60 -3.94 16.66
CA SER A 97 -4.33 -4.32 15.27
C SER A 97 -2.85 -4.41 14.93
N VAL A 98 -2.02 -3.49 15.46
CA VAL A 98 -0.59 -3.46 15.15
C VAL A 98 0.14 -4.72 15.62
N LYS A 99 -0.35 -5.36 16.69
CA LYS A 99 0.20 -6.61 17.23
C LYS A 99 -0.09 -7.81 16.34
N LEU A 100 -1.07 -7.70 15.44
CA LEU A 100 -1.40 -8.75 14.47
C LEU A 100 -0.52 -8.69 13.23
N ASN A 101 0.13 -7.55 12.95
CA ASN A 101 1.01 -7.41 11.80
C ASN A 101 2.23 -8.33 11.94
N GLN A 102 2.53 -9.05 10.87
CA GLN A 102 3.69 -9.95 10.78
C GLN A 102 4.81 -9.24 10.02
N TRP A 103 6.06 -9.45 10.44
CA TRP A 103 7.23 -8.81 9.85
C TRP A 103 8.32 -9.85 9.55
N PRO A 104 9.00 -9.78 8.40
CA PRO A 104 10.23 -10.55 8.20
C PRO A 104 11.29 -10.13 9.22
N SER A 105 12.22 -11.03 9.53
CA SER A 105 13.34 -10.73 10.42
C SER A 105 14.25 -9.66 9.82
N GLU A 106 14.77 -8.76 10.65
CA GLU A 106 15.70 -7.71 10.22
C GLU A 106 17.00 -8.28 9.64
N GLU A 107 17.44 -9.47 10.08
CA GLU A 107 18.57 -10.19 9.49
C GLU A 107 18.35 -10.53 8.01
N LEU A 108 17.09 -10.81 7.63
CA LEU A 108 16.74 -11.20 6.27
C LEU A 108 16.42 -9.98 5.41
N LEU A 109 15.71 -9.02 5.99
CA LEU A 109 15.18 -7.84 5.31
C LEU A 109 15.15 -6.61 6.24
N GLU A 110 16.33 -6.11 6.57
CA GLU A 110 16.57 -4.97 7.45
C GLU A 110 15.64 -3.77 7.17
N ASN A 111 15.50 -3.39 5.90
CA ASN A 111 14.79 -2.17 5.51
C ASN A 111 13.32 -2.38 5.14
N TRP A 112 12.81 -3.62 5.15
CA TRP A 112 11.45 -3.89 4.70
C TRP A 112 10.41 -3.27 5.62
N ARG A 113 10.48 -3.58 6.92
CA ARG A 113 9.55 -3.03 7.89
C ARG A 113 9.59 -1.50 7.94
N PRO A 114 10.76 -0.84 8.10
CA PRO A 114 10.83 0.63 8.10
C PRO A 114 10.24 1.26 6.84
N SER A 115 10.47 0.68 5.66
CA SER A 115 9.95 1.21 4.40
C SER A 115 8.42 1.08 4.30
N ILE A 116 7.86 -0.04 4.75
CA ILE A 116 6.42 -0.29 4.76
C ILE A 116 5.70 0.56 5.83
N GLU A 117 6.32 0.79 6.99
CA GLU A 117 5.80 1.72 7.99
C GLU A 117 5.82 3.17 7.49
N ALA A 118 6.90 3.60 6.83
CA ALA A 118 7.02 4.94 6.27
C ALA A 118 5.92 5.24 5.24
N ILE A 119 5.74 4.36 4.25
CA ILE A 119 4.69 4.53 3.24
C ILE A 119 3.30 4.47 3.86
N TYR A 120 3.05 3.59 4.85
CA TYR A 120 1.75 3.52 5.54
C TYR A 120 1.38 4.87 6.15
N TRP A 121 2.28 5.47 6.93
CA TRP A 121 2.01 6.75 7.57
C TRP A 121 1.88 7.88 6.55
N LYS A 122 2.71 7.87 5.51
CA LYS A 122 2.64 8.86 4.45
C LYS A 122 1.29 8.83 3.72
N LEU A 123 0.81 7.63 3.36
CA LEU A 123 -0.50 7.45 2.73
C LEU A 123 -1.64 7.78 3.68
N PHE A 124 -1.54 7.37 4.95
CA PHE A 124 -2.53 7.72 5.98
C PHE A 124 -2.71 9.24 6.05
N TYR A 125 -1.64 10.00 6.23
CA TYR A 125 -1.73 11.46 6.29
C TYR A 125 -2.20 12.08 4.97
N CYS A 126 -1.75 11.56 3.82
CA CYS A 126 -2.22 12.03 2.51
C CYS A 126 -3.76 11.95 2.39
N CYS A 127 -4.37 10.88 2.92
CA CYS A 127 -5.83 10.72 2.94
C CYS A 127 -6.52 11.67 3.93
N PHE A 128 -5.90 11.98 5.07
CA PHE A 128 -6.45 12.92 6.06
C PHE A 128 -6.22 14.40 5.72
N CYS A 129 -5.30 14.71 4.80
CA CYS A 129 -5.12 16.05 4.26
C CYS A 129 -6.20 16.45 3.23
N LEU A 130 -7.08 15.52 2.84
CA LEU A 130 -8.25 15.84 2.03
C LEU A 130 -9.31 16.52 2.92
N PRO A 131 -9.77 17.75 2.60
CA PRO A 131 -10.85 18.38 3.34
C PRO A 131 -12.08 17.46 3.36
N GLN A 132 -12.66 17.26 4.55
CA GLN A 132 -13.96 16.59 4.69
C GLN A 132 -15.08 17.44 4.08
#